data_AF-A0A7J4PRJ6-F1
#
_entry.id   AF-A0A7J4PRJ6-F1
#
_cell.length_a   1.000
_cell.length_b   1.000
_cell.length_c   1.000
_cell.angle_alpha   90.00
_cell.angle_beta   90.00
_cell.angle_gamma   90.00
#
_symmetry.space_group_name_H-M   'P 1'
#
loop_
_entity.id
_entity.type
_entity.pdbx_description
1 polymer ?
#
loop_
_entity_poly.entity_id
_entity_poly.type
_entity_poly.pdbx_seq_one_letter_code
_entity_poly.pdbx_strand_id
1 'polypeptide(L)'
;MKKLMRACTLAALILVLFIGGAYGQFGYRVTNSSPEEGDIVEDFASAGTMKQTPAQMGYWDVGPNVNLFDQDDVMYLHVGDTVVTGVTSIRPNDIRLTPTAFGPHAAGSKVVPGDVDLGQKLTAFPPTLPRIVFVDEGTIFGQYDLNDSVYIKTVTPLGTIGTGDVRLNSTAGLPGTRVLDFDPDNGAACSILHSGPSFNLWLPGARGVIRFYNANGNIYTDPGALISTWPSPPIYDGPDVVYFDVSSPTAYPRNFGYLTPNAIRMSN
;
A
#
# COMPACT_ATOMS: atom_id res chain seq x y z
N MET A 1 -24.16 24.95 -31.71
CA MET A 1 -24.48 23.60 -31.19
C MET A 1 -23.38 22.55 -31.41
N LYS A 2 -22.86 22.30 -32.63
CA LYS A 2 -21.83 21.26 -32.87
C LYS A 2 -20.51 21.44 -32.10
N LYS A 3 -20.08 22.68 -31.82
CA LYS A 3 -18.85 22.96 -31.05
C LYS A 3 -19.00 22.72 -29.54
N LEU A 4 -20.20 22.93 -28.98
CA LEU A 4 -20.51 22.71 -27.57
C LEU A 4 -20.56 21.20 -27.25
N MET A 5 -21.20 20.41 -28.12
CA MET A 5 -21.21 18.94 -27.98
C MET A 5 -19.79 18.36 -28.00
N ARG A 6 -18.92 18.80 -28.93
CA ARG A 6 -17.53 18.33 -28.99
C ARG A 6 -16.71 18.68 -27.74
N ALA A 7 -16.94 19.86 -27.16
CA ALA A 7 -16.29 20.26 -25.91
C ALA A 7 -16.77 19.39 -24.73
N CYS A 8 -18.06 19.10 -24.64
CA CYS A 8 -18.61 18.20 -23.63
C CYS A 8 -18.12 16.74 -23.80
N THR A 9 -17.99 16.23 -25.03
CA THR A 9 -17.47 14.87 -25.27
C THR A 9 -15.98 14.77 -24.95
N LEU A 10 -15.19 15.81 -25.26
CA LEU A 10 -13.77 15.85 -24.92
C LEU A 10 -13.56 16.00 -23.40
N ALA A 11 -14.35 16.83 -22.73
CA ALA A 11 -14.31 16.95 -21.27
C ALA A 11 -14.75 15.66 -20.58
N ALA A 12 -15.77 14.96 -21.08
CA ALA A 12 -16.18 13.65 -20.56
C ALA A 12 -15.12 12.56 -20.82
N LEU A 13 -14.45 12.58 -21.99
CA LEU A 13 -13.37 11.64 -22.29
C LEU A 13 -12.13 11.89 -21.42
N ILE A 14 -11.81 13.16 -21.15
CA ILE A 14 -10.75 13.58 -20.22
C ILE A 14 -11.13 13.16 -18.79
N LEU A 15 -12.37 13.40 -18.36
CA LEU A 15 -12.86 13.01 -17.03
C LEU A 15 -12.85 11.49 -16.82
N VAL A 16 -13.16 10.70 -17.86
CA VAL A 16 -13.11 9.22 -17.82
C VAL A 16 -11.67 8.69 -17.81
N LEU A 17 -10.71 9.44 -18.36
CA LEU A 17 -9.28 9.08 -18.31
C LEU A 17 -8.60 9.41 -16.98
N PHE A 18 -9.24 10.19 -16.10
CA PHE A 18 -8.66 10.65 -14.84
C PHE A 18 -9.21 9.97 -13.59
N ILE A 19 -10.18 9.05 -13.72
CA ILE A 19 -10.84 8.44 -12.56
C ILE A 19 -10.69 6.92 -12.66
N GLY A 20 -9.60 6.42 -12.07
CA GLY A 20 -9.25 5.01 -11.99
C GLY A 20 -7.85 4.76 -12.50
N GLY A 21 -6.96 4.22 -11.65
CA GLY A 21 -5.69 3.69 -12.11
C GLY A 21 -5.93 2.67 -13.24
N ALA A 22 -5.06 2.64 -14.25
CA ALA A 22 -5.14 1.56 -15.22
C ALA A 22 -4.87 0.22 -14.52
N TYR A 23 -5.39 -0.88 -15.07
CA TYR A 23 -5.07 -2.22 -14.57
C TYR A 23 -3.56 -2.38 -14.35
N GLY A 24 -3.18 -2.91 -13.19
CA GLY A 24 -1.77 -3.13 -12.84
C GLY A 24 -1.01 -1.90 -12.30
N GLN A 25 -1.68 -0.78 -12.03
CA GLN A 25 -1.04 0.41 -11.45
C GLN A 25 -1.20 0.50 -9.93
N PHE A 26 -0.28 1.19 -9.28
CA PHE A 26 -0.38 1.58 -7.87
C PHE A 26 -1.72 2.26 -7.57
N GLY A 27 -2.37 1.83 -6.50
CA GLY A 27 -3.68 2.31 -6.08
C GLY A 27 -4.85 1.77 -6.91
N TYR A 28 -4.61 0.85 -7.85
CA TYR A 28 -5.69 0.16 -8.54
C TYR A 28 -6.51 -0.66 -7.54
N ARG A 29 -7.84 -0.50 -7.59
CA ARG A 29 -8.78 -1.26 -6.78
C ARG A 29 -9.26 -2.46 -7.57
N VAL A 30 -9.08 -3.65 -7.01
CA VAL A 30 -9.57 -4.91 -7.59
C VAL A 30 -11.10 -4.88 -7.63
N THR A 31 -11.64 -5.30 -8.76
CA THR A 31 -13.08 -5.40 -9.07
C THR A 31 -13.42 -6.82 -9.53
N ASN A 32 -14.71 -7.13 -9.65
CA ASN A 32 -15.21 -8.41 -10.20
C ASN A 32 -14.82 -8.68 -11.68
N SER A 33 -14.13 -7.74 -12.32
CA SER A 33 -13.65 -7.86 -13.70
C SER A 33 -12.14 -7.73 -13.80
N SER A 34 -11.46 -7.68 -12.66
CA SER A 34 -10.01 -7.57 -12.61
C SER A 34 -9.37 -8.88 -13.03
N PRO A 35 -8.33 -8.86 -13.89
CA PRO A 35 -7.59 -10.07 -14.23
C PRO A 35 -6.98 -10.78 -13.02
N GLU A 36 -6.72 -10.00 -11.96
CA GLU A 36 -6.08 -10.44 -10.71
C GLU A 36 -7.10 -10.94 -9.68
N GLU A 37 -8.41 -10.85 -9.95
CA GLU A 37 -9.43 -11.36 -9.04
C GLU A 37 -9.29 -12.88 -8.89
N GLY A 38 -9.24 -13.34 -7.63
CA GLY A 38 -9.09 -14.75 -7.28
C GLY A 38 -7.64 -15.23 -7.24
N ASP A 39 -6.66 -14.39 -7.58
CA ASP A 39 -5.24 -14.75 -7.41
C ASP A 39 -4.91 -15.01 -5.95
N ILE A 40 -4.05 -16.00 -5.70
CA ILE A 40 -3.58 -16.33 -4.36
C ILE A 40 -2.52 -15.32 -3.94
N VAL A 41 -2.71 -14.71 -2.78
CA VAL A 41 -1.72 -13.82 -2.17
C VAL A 41 -1.21 -14.41 -0.87
N GLU A 42 0.08 -14.23 -0.64
CA GLU A 42 0.83 -14.87 0.43
C GLU A 42 1.21 -13.85 1.51
N ASP A 43 1.30 -14.33 2.75
CA ASP A 43 1.83 -13.52 3.85
C ASP A 43 3.36 -13.41 3.76
N PHE A 44 3.92 -12.30 4.27
CA PHE A 44 5.37 -12.11 4.34
C PHE A 44 6.00 -13.01 5.41
N ALA A 45 6.81 -13.98 4.99
CA ALA A 45 7.57 -14.85 5.89
C ALA A 45 9.07 -14.71 5.66
N SER A 46 9.87 -15.07 6.68
CA SER A 46 11.33 -15.08 6.57
C SER A 46 11.82 -16.40 5.99
N ALA A 47 12.79 -16.35 5.08
CA ALA A 47 13.40 -17.52 4.48
C ALA A 47 13.88 -18.51 5.56
N GLY A 48 13.39 -19.76 5.52
CA GLY A 48 13.77 -20.82 6.45
C GLY A 48 13.05 -20.83 7.79
N THR A 49 12.13 -19.91 8.07
CA THR A 49 11.27 -20.00 9.26
C THR A 49 9.82 -19.61 8.95
N MET A 50 8.85 -20.13 9.71
CA MET A 50 7.45 -19.67 9.64
C MET A 50 7.23 -18.34 10.37
N LYS A 51 8.30 -17.61 10.70
CA LYS A 51 8.21 -16.31 11.35
C LYS A 51 7.83 -15.26 10.32
N GLN A 52 6.72 -14.58 10.59
CA GLN A 52 6.26 -13.43 9.82
C GLN A 52 7.32 -12.34 9.78
N THR A 53 7.62 -11.86 8.57
CA THR A 53 8.47 -10.71 8.33
C THR A 53 7.58 -9.46 8.41
N PRO A 54 7.90 -8.49 9.29
CA PRO A 54 7.14 -7.24 9.36
C PRO A 54 7.09 -6.50 8.01
N ALA A 55 5.89 -6.06 7.63
CA ALA A 55 5.65 -5.06 6.61
C ALA A 55 5.24 -3.75 7.30
N GLN A 56 6.14 -2.78 7.36
CA GLN A 56 5.97 -1.54 8.12
C GLN A 56 6.23 -0.32 7.24
N MET A 57 5.64 0.81 7.60
CA MET A 57 5.84 2.05 6.86
C MET A 57 6.84 2.95 7.57
N GLY A 58 7.71 3.59 6.79
CA GLY A 58 8.67 4.60 7.23
C GLY A 58 8.85 5.64 6.13
N TYR A 59 9.67 6.66 6.40
CA TYR A 59 9.98 7.67 5.40
C TYR A 59 11.46 8.00 5.38
N TRP A 60 11.98 8.31 4.19
CA TRP A 60 13.29 8.92 4.06
C TRP A 60 13.14 10.41 4.28
N ASP A 61 13.59 10.85 5.44
CA ASP A 61 13.60 12.24 5.89
C ASP A 61 14.67 13.03 5.12
N VAL A 62 14.22 13.90 4.23
CA VAL A 62 15.03 14.71 3.33
C VAL A 62 14.55 16.15 3.36
N GLY A 63 15.50 17.08 3.23
CA GLY A 63 15.19 18.50 3.29
C GLY A 63 15.42 19.11 4.67
N PRO A 64 14.85 20.30 4.93
CA PRO A 64 15.21 21.10 6.10
C PRO A 64 14.46 20.71 7.39
N ASN A 65 13.30 20.03 7.30
CA ASN A 65 12.44 19.75 8.45
C ASN A 65 12.72 18.37 9.05
N VAL A 66 13.85 18.26 9.74
CA VAL A 66 14.33 16.99 10.29
C VAL A 66 13.34 16.34 11.27
N ASN A 67 13.13 15.03 11.11
CA ASN A 67 12.22 14.15 11.83
C ASN A 67 10.74 14.51 11.72
N LEU A 68 10.34 15.20 10.65
CA LEU A 68 8.95 15.53 10.36
C LEU A 68 8.62 15.08 8.94
N PHE A 69 7.62 14.20 8.83
CA PHE A 69 7.17 13.75 7.52
C PHE A 69 6.51 14.90 6.75
N ASP A 70 7.16 15.38 5.69
CA ASP A 70 6.72 16.54 4.91
C ASP A 70 6.75 16.31 3.39
N GLN A 71 6.59 17.37 2.58
CA GLN A 71 6.48 17.28 1.13
C GLN A 71 7.76 16.80 0.42
N ASP A 72 8.93 17.00 1.02
CA ASP A 72 10.22 16.64 0.42
C ASP A 72 10.49 15.13 0.63
N ASP A 73 9.90 14.55 1.68
CA ASP A 73 10.09 13.16 2.07
C ASP A 73 9.45 12.15 1.14
N VAL A 74 10.08 10.97 1.11
CA VAL A 74 9.57 9.79 0.40
C VAL A 74 9.12 8.74 1.40
N MET A 75 7.88 8.30 1.28
CA MET A 75 7.32 7.24 2.12
C MET A 75 7.59 5.87 1.50
N TYR A 76 7.93 4.89 2.34
CA TYR A 76 8.20 3.51 1.93
C TYR A 76 7.34 2.52 2.71
N LEU A 77 6.89 1.46 2.04
CA LEU A 77 6.56 0.19 2.67
C LEU A 77 7.83 -0.65 2.72
N HIS A 78 8.35 -0.83 3.93
CA HIS A 78 9.52 -1.64 4.22
C HIS A 78 9.11 -3.07 4.57
N VAL A 79 9.70 -4.04 3.90
CA VAL A 79 9.49 -5.47 4.18
C VAL A 79 10.79 -6.04 4.73
N GLY A 80 10.81 -6.39 6.00
CA GLY A 80 12.04 -6.87 6.63
C GLY A 80 12.11 -6.56 8.11
N ASP A 81 13.19 -5.89 8.51
CA ASP A 81 13.44 -5.57 9.91
C ASP A 81 12.47 -4.49 10.41
N THR A 82 12.23 -4.47 11.72
CA THR A 82 11.24 -3.56 12.32
C THR A 82 11.72 -2.11 12.21
N VAL A 83 11.06 -1.30 11.38
CA VAL A 83 11.29 0.15 11.20
C VAL A 83 11.16 0.90 12.53
N VAL A 84 10.22 0.50 13.39
CA VAL A 84 9.95 1.13 14.70
C VAL A 84 11.18 1.14 15.63
N THR A 85 12.19 0.30 15.39
CA THR A 85 13.44 0.28 16.18
C THR A 85 14.43 1.38 15.78
N GLY A 86 14.20 2.10 14.67
CA GLY A 86 14.98 3.27 14.26
C GLY A 86 16.38 2.99 13.69
N VAL A 87 16.71 1.71 13.47
CA VAL A 87 18.02 1.25 12.93
C VAL A 87 17.88 0.74 11.49
N THR A 88 16.73 0.96 10.86
CA THR A 88 16.43 0.35 9.55
C THR A 88 16.83 1.28 8.40
N SER A 89 17.38 0.69 7.34
CA SER A 89 17.67 1.36 6.08
C SER A 89 16.76 0.83 4.99
N ILE A 90 16.56 1.63 3.95
CA ILE A 90 15.86 1.22 2.73
C ILE A 90 16.59 0.04 2.09
N ARG A 91 15.85 -0.99 1.69
CA ARG A 91 16.33 -2.24 1.10
C ARG A 91 15.82 -2.45 -0.32
N PRO A 92 16.47 -3.33 -1.10
CA PRO A 92 15.88 -3.81 -2.35
C PRO A 92 14.49 -4.38 -2.11
N ASN A 93 13.56 -4.11 -3.03
CA ASN A 93 12.15 -4.50 -2.98
C ASN A 93 11.29 -3.77 -1.93
N ASP A 94 11.83 -2.81 -1.17
CA ASP A 94 10.97 -1.85 -0.48
C ASP A 94 10.16 -1.05 -1.53
N ILE A 95 8.94 -0.67 -1.19
CA ILE A 95 8.02 -0.02 -2.14
C ILE A 95 7.87 1.45 -1.79
N ARG A 96 8.07 2.32 -2.79
CA ARG A 96 7.80 3.76 -2.67
C ARG A 96 6.30 4.00 -2.67
N LEU A 97 5.74 4.47 -1.55
CA LEU A 97 4.32 4.78 -1.41
C LEU A 97 3.99 6.20 -1.87
N THR A 98 4.97 7.09 -1.91
CA THR A 98 4.89 8.40 -2.56
C THR A 98 5.92 8.49 -3.69
N PRO A 99 5.72 9.35 -4.70
CA PRO A 99 6.75 9.67 -5.67
C PRO A 99 8.01 10.20 -4.99
N THR A 100 9.18 9.99 -5.61
CA THR A 100 10.44 10.58 -5.13
C THR A 100 10.74 11.91 -5.79
N ALA A 101 11.31 12.84 -5.03
CA ALA A 101 11.86 14.09 -5.57
C ALA A 101 13.23 13.88 -6.26
N PHE A 102 13.89 12.73 -6.04
CA PHE A 102 15.30 12.50 -6.43
C PHE A 102 15.49 11.57 -7.64
N GLY A 103 14.43 11.34 -8.42
CA GLY A 103 14.46 10.48 -9.61
C GLY A 103 13.07 10.28 -10.24
N PRO A 104 12.98 9.56 -11.37
CA PRO A 104 11.71 9.33 -12.07
C PRO A 104 10.87 8.21 -11.43
N HIS A 105 11.06 7.90 -10.14
CA HIS A 105 10.39 6.77 -9.51
C HIS A 105 8.98 7.15 -9.05
N ALA A 106 7.98 6.53 -9.69
CA ALA A 106 6.59 6.70 -9.35
C ALA A 106 6.21 5.95 -8.06
N ALA A 107 5.06 6.32 -7.47
CA ALA A 107 4.46 5.53 -6.40
C ALA A 107 4.16 4.10 -6.88
N GLY A 108 4.31 3.14 -5.96
CA GLY A 108 4.26 1.70 -6.19
C GLY A 108 5.54 1.10 -6.80
N SER A 109 6.52 1.90 -7.20
CA SER A 109 7.80 1.34 -7.67
C SER A 109 8.60 0.70 -6.53
N LYS A 110 9.30 -0.39 -6.85
CA LYS A 110 10.24 -1.03 -5.93
C LYS A 110 11.61 -0.38 -6.00
N VAL A 111 12.32 -0.38 -4.88
CA VAL A 111 13.73 -0.01 -4.81
C VAL A 111 14.57 -1.10 -5.44
N VAL A 112 15.43 -0.74 -6.39
CA VAL A 112 16.33 -1.65 -7.10
C VAL A 112 17.80 -1.27 -6.87
N PRO A 113 18.75 -2.20 -7.11
CA PRO A 113 20.17 -1.89 -7.03
C PRO A 113 20.56 -0.70 -7.90
N GLY A 114 21.19 0.30 -7.30
CA GLY A 114 21.63 1.53 -7.97
C GLY A 114 20.72 2.73 -7.78
N ASP A 115 19.52 2.56 -7.20
CA ASP A 115 18.67 3.69 -6.83
C ASP A 115 19.34 4.53 -5.72
N VAL A 116 19.16 5.85 -5.78
CA VAL A 116 19.82 6.81 -4.87
C VAL A 116 19.37 6.69 -3.42
N ASP A 117 18.16 6.19 -3.22
CA ASP A 117 17.54 5.98 -1.91
C ASP A 117 17.93 4.64 -1.26
N LEU A 118 18.57 3.73 -2.01
CA LEU A 118 19.00 2.45 -1.47
C LEU A 118 20.02 2.64 -0.33
N GLY A 119 19.75 2.01 0.81
CA GLY A 119 20.61 2.09 2.00
C GLY A 119 20.46 3.38 2.81
N GLN A 120 19.63 4.34 2.39
CA GLN A 120 19.33 5.52 3.19
C GLN A 120 18.54 5.11 4.45
N LYS A 121 18.69 5.90 5.52
CA LYS A 121 18.03 5.63 6.79
C LYS A 121 16.53 5.89 6.67
N LEU A 122 15.72 4.94 7.15
CA LEU A 122 14.28 5.13 7.33
C LEU A 122 14.00 5.74 8.70
N THR A 123 13.27 6.85 8.69
CA THR A 123 12.68 7.45 9.88
C THR A 123 11.33 6.79 10.16
N ALA A 124 11.12 6.41 11.42
CA ALA A 124 9.88 5.82 11.87
C ALA A 124 8.82 6.89 12.11
N PHE A 125 7.56 6.58 11.84
CA PHE A 125 6.43 7.39 12.29
C PHE A 125 6.23 7.27 13.81
N PRO A 126 5.59 8.27 14.46
CA PRO A 126 5.15 8.16 15.85
C PRO A 126 4.24 6.93 16.05
N PRO A 127 4.17 6.31 17.24
CA PRO A 127 3.44 5.05 17.44
C PRO A 127 1.95 5.05 17.05
N THR A 128 1.31 6.22 17.06
CA THR A 128 -0.10 6.40 16.64
C THR A 128 -0.28 6.46 15.13
N LEU A 129 0.80 6.44 14.35
CA LEU A 129 0.85 6.57 12.90
C LEU A 129 1.91 5.61 12.29
N PRO A 130 1.87 5.36 10.98
CA PRO A 130 0.74 5.66 10.10
C PRO A 130 -0.42 4.68 10.33
N ARG A 131 -1.56 4.95 9.72
CA ARG A 131 -2.74 4.07 9.70
C ARG A 131 -3.22 3.94 8.27
N ILE A 132 -3.91 2.86 7.92
CA ILE A 132 -4.71 2.84 6.69
C ILE A 132 -6.14 3.16 7.11
N VAL A 133 -6.75 4.16 6.47
CA VAL A 133 -8.10 4.65 6.77
C VAL A 133 -8.91 4.74 5.49
N PHE A 134 -10.23 4.73 5.63
CA PHE A 134 -11.14 4.96 4.52
C PHE A 134 -12.12 6.10 4.85
N VAL A 135 -12.52 6.84 3.83
CA VAL A 135 -13.64 7.79 3.88
C VAL A 135 -14.86 7.05 3.36
N ASP A 136 -15.91 7.02 4.16
CA ASP A 136 -17.18 6.36 3.86
C ASP A 136 -18.00 7.24 2.91
N GLU A 137 -17.71 7.07 1.62
CA GLU A 137 -18.34 7.80 0.50
C GLU A 137 -19.31 6.91 -0.27
N GLY A 138 -19.34 5.63 0.09
CA GLY A 138 -20.10 4.60 -0.56
C GLY A 138 -21.59 4.61 -0.25
N THR A 139 -22.21 3.50 -0.63
CA THR A 139 -23.66 3.33 -0.51
C THR A 139 -24.05 2.63 0.80
N ILE A 140 -23.08 1.99 1.46
CA ILE A 140 -23.28 1.24 2.69
C ILE A 140 -22.57 1.94 3.84
N PHE A 141 -23.25 2.92 4.43
CA PHE A 141 -22.73 3.70 5.54
C PHE A 141 -22.20 2.82 6.69
N GLY A 142 -21.00 3.13 7.17
CA GLY A 142 -20.25 2.47 8.22
C GLY A 142 -19.45 1.24 7.77
N GLN A 143 -19.57 0.84 6.51
CA GLN A 143 -18.89 -0.33 5.95
C GLN A 143 -17.89 0.12 4.89
N TYR A 144 -16.74 -0.57 4.85
CA TYR A 144 -15.76 -0.32 3.79
C TYR A 144 -16.25 -1.00 2.51
N ASP A 145 -16.56 -0.21 1.48
CA ASP A 145 -17.05 -0.69 0.19
C ASP A 145 -16.19 -0.21 -1.01
N LEU A 146 -16.56 -0.61 -2.23
CA LEU A 146 -15.80 -0.36 -3.46
C LEU A 146 -15.69 1.13 -3.84
N ASN A 147 -16.56 1.99 -3.31
CA ASN A 147 -16.59 3.41 -3.64
C ASN A 147 -15.82 4.28 -2.63
N ASP A 148 -15.44 3.71 -1.48
CA ASP A 148 -14.80 4.46 -0.41
C ASP A 148 -13.35 4.81 -0.73
N SER A 149 -12.97 6.08 -0.68
CA SER A 149 -11.56 6.46 -0.81
C SER A 149 -10.72 5.95 0.37
N VAL A 150 -9.51 5.46 0.09
CA VAL A 150 -8.55 4.91 1.05
C VAL A 150 -7.26 5.73 1.08
N TYR A 151 -6.78 5.97 2.29
CA TYR A 151 -5.62 6.81 2.57
C TYR A 151 -4.68 6.13 3.55
N ILE A 152 -3.40 6.49 3.48
CA ILE A 152 -2.47 6.32 4.59
C ILE A 152 -2.52 7.61 5.42
N LYS A 153 -3.01 7.47 6.65
CA LYS A 153 -3.01 8.53 7.65
C LYS A 153 -1.59 8.74 8.17
N THR A 154 -1.08 9.96 8.06
CA THR A 154 0.26 10.36 8.52
C THR A 154 0.21 11.58 9.44
N VAL A 155 -0.96 12.22 9.60
CA VAL A 155 -1.16 13.36 10.49
C VAL A 155 -2.36 13.19 11.43
N THR A 156 -2.36 13.93 12.54
CA THR A 156 -3.49 14.01 13.49
C THR A 156 -4.43 15.17 13.16
N PRO A 157 -5.73 15.12 13.53
CA PRO A 157 -6.40 14.05 14.29
C PRO A 157 -6.69 12.80 13.45
N LEU A 158 -6.83 11.64 14.10
CA LEU A 158 -6.99 10.34 13.41
C LEU A 158 -8.35 10.15 12.72
N GLY A 159 -9.36 10.94 13.10
CA GLY A 159 -10.74 10.79 12.61
C GLY A 159 -11.08 11.61 11.37
N THR A 160 -10.14 12.41 10.86
CA THR A 160 -10.36 13.21 9.65
C THR A 160 -9.12 13.20 8.78
N ILE A 161 -9.30 13.12 7.46
CA ILE A 161 -8.22 13.32 6.49
C ILE A 161 -7.64 14.73 6.70
N GLY A 162 -6.32 14.83 6.67
CA GLY A 162 -5.58 16.07 6.89
C GLY A 162 -4.43 16.22 5.91
N THR A 163 -3.94 17.45 5.80
CA THR A 163 -2.79 17.80 4.96
C THR A 163 -1.57 16.93 5.28
N GLY A 164 -1.01 16.30 4.26
CA GLY A 164 0.12 15.37 4.38
C GLY A 164 -0.25 13.88 4.42
N ASP A 165 -1.53 13.53 4.64
CA ASP A 165 -2.01 12.16 4.43
C ASP A 165 -1.81 11.74 2.97
N VAL A 166 -1.58 10.45 2.71
CA VAL A 166 -1.25 9.93 1.37
C VAL A 166 -2.43 9.16 0.79
N ARG A 167 -2.83 9.47 -0.45
CA ARG A 167 -3.89 8.74 -1.15
C ARG A 167 -3.40 7.36 -1.57
N LEU A 168 -4.06 6.29 -1.14
CA LEU A 168 -3.84 4.95 -1.72
C LEU A 168 -4.76 4.72 -2.91
N ASN A 169 -6.03 5.06 -2.76
CA ASN A 169 -7.02 5.01 -3.82
C ASN A 169 -8.08 6.07 -3.49
N SER A 170 -8.22 7.11 -4.29
CA SER A 170 -9.14 8.21 -3.99
C SER A 170 -9.73 8.79 -5.27
N THR A 171 -10.93 9.34 -5.17
CA THR A 171 -11.57 10.09 -6.25
C THR A 171 -11.09 11.54 -6.32
N ALA A 172 -10.49 12.06 -5.25
CA ALA A 172 -10.03 13.45 -5.13
C ALA A 172 -8.63 13.71 -5.69
N GLY A 173 -7.83 12.65 -5.91
CA GLY A 173 -6.48 12.79 -6.43
C GLY A 173 -5.82 11.46 -6.79
N LEU A 174 -4.65 11.54 -7.42
CA LEU A 174 -3.93 10.35 -7.87
C LEU A 174 -3.35 9.55 -6.69
N PRO A 175 -3.30 8.20 -6.77
CA PRO A 175 -2.57 7.37 -5.82
C PRO A 175 -1.12 7.83 -5.62
N GLY A 176 -0.68 7.82 -4.36
CA GLY A 176 0.65 8.21 -3.90
C GLY A 176 0.82 9.71 -3.71
N THR A 177 -0.18 10.53 -4.08
CA THR A 177 -0.15 11.97 -3.81
C THR A 177 -0.55 12.26 -2.37
N ARG A 178 0.00 13.36 -1.84
CA ARG A 178 -0.36 13.91 -0.53
C ARG A 178 -1.60 14.77 -0.64
N VAL A 179 -2.41 14.77 0.42
CA VAL A 179 -3.52 15.70 0.59
C VAL A 179 -2.95 17.09 0.90
N LEU A 180 -3.43 18.10 0.17
CA LEU A 180 -3.07 19.50 0.36
C LEU A 180 -4.19 20.25 1.10
N ASP A 181 -3.84 21.42 1.66
CA ASP A 181 -4.79 22.23 2.45
C ASP A 181 -6.09 22.56 1.71
N PHE A 182 -6.01 22.75 0.39
CA PHE A 182 -7.12 23.14 -0.48
C PHE A 182 -7.77 21.97 -1.24
N ASP A 183 -7.30 20.74 -1.01
CA ASP A 183 -7.89 19.58 -1.67
C ASP A 183 -9.29 19.28 -1.08
N PRO A 184 -10.24 18.81 -1.91
CA PRO A 184 -11.63 18.64 -1.48
C PRO A 184 -11.85 17.52 -0.46
N ASP A 185 -10.92 16.59 -0.35
CA ASP A 185 -10.91 15.50 0.63
C ASP A 185 -10.27 15.90 1.98
N ASN A 186 -9.64 17.09 2.07
CA ASN A 186 -9.12 17.59 3.33
C ASN A 186 -10.27 17.88 4.32
N GLY A 187 -10.15 17.37 5.54
CA GLY A 187 -11.17 17.45 6.59
C GLY A 187 -12.29 16.40 6.48
N ALA A 188 -12.27 15.53 5.46
CA ALA A 188 -13.25 14.45 5.34
C ALA A 188 -13.16 13.48 6.53
N ALA A 189 -14.31 13.07 7.07
CA ALA A 189 -14.34 12.10 8.17
C ALA A 189 -13.88 10.72 7.69
N CYS A 190 -13.01 10.06 8.47
CA CYS A 190 -12.47 8.76 8.09
C CYS A 190 -12.53 7.75 9.24
N SER A 191 -12.55 6.47 8.87
CA SER A 191 -12.54 5.33 9.80
C SER A 191 -11.31 4.45 9.56
N ILE A 192 -10.85 3.78 10.62
CA ILE A 192 -9.67 2.91 10.55
C ILE A 192 -9.99 1.66 9.73
N LEU A 193 -9.14 1.38 8.74
CA LEU A 193 -9.11 0.14 7.97
C LEU A 193 -8.02 -0.80 8.50
N HIS A 194 -6.85 -0.24 8.86
CA HIS A 194 -5.76 -0.96 9.52
C HIS A 194 -5.00 -0.09 10.52
N SER A 195 -4.76 -0.62 11.72
CA SER A 195 -4.17 0.11 12.84
C SER A 195 -2.64 0.16 12.85
N GLY A 196 -1.94 -0.69 12.10
CA GLY A 196 -0.47 -0.73 12.09
C GLY A 196 0.14 -1.02 13.48
N PRO A 197 1.47 -0.92 13.66
CA PRO A 197 2.48 -0.50 12.68
C PRO A 197 2.90 -1.60 11.70
N SER A 198 2.65 -2.88 12.03
CA SER A 198 2.86 -4.01 11.11
C SER A 198 1.59 -4.29 10.33
N PHE A 199 1.59 -3.96 9.05
CA PHE A 199 0.42 -4.00 8.18
C PHE A 199 0.14 -5.39 7.60
N ASN A 200 1.06 -6.35 7.74
CA ASN A 200 0.87 -7.74 7.35
C ASN A 200 0.21 -8.61 8.44
N LEU A 201 -0.24 -8.03 9.55
CA LEU A 201 -0.83 -8.78 10.67
C LEU A 201 -2.30 -8.39 10.87
N TRP A 202 -3.15 -9.37 11.12
CA TRP A 202 -4.54 -9.13 11.51
C TRP A 202 -4.61 -8.63 12.95
N LEU A 203 -4.49 -7.31 13.12
CA LEU A 203 -4.65 -6.65 14.41
C LEU A 203 -6.13 -6.49 14.78
N PRO A 204 -6.48 -6.37 16.08
CA PRO A 204 -7.86 -6.10 16.48
C PRO A 204 -8.45 -4.89 15.74
N GLY A 205 -9.56 -5.10 15.05
CA GLY A 205 -10.24 -4.06 14.27
C GLY A 205 -9.70 -3.85 12.85
N ALA A 206 -8.64 -4.56 12.43
CA ALA A 206 -8.21 -4.59 11.05
C ALA A 206 -9.29 -5.19 10.14
N ARG A 207 -9.48 -4.59 8.96
CA ARG A 207 -10.40 -5.05 7.90
C ARG A 207 -9.66 -5.56 6.66
N GLY A 208 -8.34 -5.65 6.73
CA GLY A 208 -7.45 -6.12 5.68
C GLY A 208 -6.01 -6.16 6.17
N VAL A 209 -5.10 -6.74 5.39
CA VAL A 209 -3.66 -6.83 5.67
C VAL A 209 -2.86 -6.71 4.37
N ILE A 210 -1.57 -6.39 4.48
CA ILE A 210 -0.67 -6.36 3.33
C ILE A 210 -0.12 -7.76 3.05
N ARG A 211 -0.31 -8.23 1.81
CA ARG A 211 0.16 -9.52 1.28
C ARG A 211 0.79 -9.32 -0.09
N PHE A 212 1.41 -10.37 -0.64
CA PHE A 212 1.99 -10.32 -1.97
C PHE A 212 1.55 -11.48 -2.85
N TYR A 213 1.33 -11.20 -4.13
CA TYR A 213 1.20 -12.20 -5.18
C TYR A 213 2.60 -12.65 -5.61
N ASN A 214 2.88 -13.94 -5.45
CA ASN A 214 4.15 -14.54 -5.83
C ASN A 214 4.15 -14.84 -7.33
N ALA A 215 4.70 -13.91 -8.12
CA ALA A 215 4.58 -13.94 -9.57
C ALA A 215 5.46 -15.01 -10.23
N ASN A 216 6.57 -15.37 -9.60
CA ASN A 216 7.51 -16.35 -10.13
C ASN A 216 7.38 -17.74 -9.47
N GLY A 217 6.50 -17.89 -8.47
CA GLY A 217 6.23 -19.13 -7.75
C GLY A 217 7.41 -19.61 -6.90
N ASN A 218 8.35 -18.73 -6.57
CA ASN A 218 9.52 -19.09 -5.77
C ASN A 218 9.09 -19.52 -4.35
N ILE A 219 9.75 -20.52 -3.81
CA ILE A 219 9.54 -20.96 -2.43
C ILE A 219 10.88 -21.25 -1.80
N TYR A 220 11.00 -21.02 -0.50
CA TYR A 220 12.20 -21.36 0.23
C TYR A 220 12.30 -22.88 0.38
N THR A 221 13.22 -23.50 -0.35
CA THR A 221 13.55 -24.90 -0.15
C THR A 221 14.58 -25.00 0.97
N ASP A 222 14.19 -25.58 2.12
CA ASP A 222 15.18 -26.01 3.12
C ASP A 222 15.71 -27.39 2.68
N PRO A 223 16.97 -27.50 2.22
CA PRO A 223 17.51 -28.77 1.75
C PRO A 223 17.68 -29.81 2.88
N GLY A 224 17.57 -29.41 4.15
CA GLY A 224 17.65 -30.28 5.33
C GLY A 224 16.32 -30.59 5.99
N ALA A 225 15.22 -29.98 5.55
CA ALA A 225 13.90 -30.20 6.14
C ALA A 225 13.36 -31.59 5.83
N LEU A 226 12.93 -32.31 6.87
CA LEU A 226 12.17 -33.55 6.71
C LEU A 226 10.90 -33.24 5.88
N ILE A 227 10.54 -34.14 4.96
CA ILE A 227 9.33 -34.07 4.11
C ILE A 227 8.03 -33.77 4.91
N SER A 228 8.02 -33.95 6.22
CA SER A 228 6.90 -33.64 7.11
C SER A 228 6.77 -32.17 7.57
N THR A 229 7.70 -31.26 7.25
CA THR A 229 7.60 -29.82 7.63
C THR A 229 7.11 -28.93 6.49
N TRP A 230 6.47 -29.52 5.48
CA TRP A 230 5.79 -28.79 4.41
C TRP A 230 4.53 -28.07 4.93
N PRO A 231 4.21 -26.87 4.39
CA PRO A 231 4.79 -26.27 3.19
C PRO A 231 5.92 -25.25 3.45
N SER A 232 6.88 -25.18 2.54
CA SER A 232 7.89 -24.12 2.45
C SER A 232 7.26 -22.72 2.31
N PRO A 233 7.83 -21.68 2.97
CA PRO A 233 7.32 -20.32 2.84
C PRO A 233 7.67 -19.72 1.46
N PRO A 234 6.77 -18.91 0.87
CA PRO A 234 7.05 -18.16 -0.35
C PRO A 234 8.08 -17.05 -0.10
N ILE A 235 8.80 -16.62 -1.14
CA ILE A 235 9.86 -15.61 -1.03
C ILE A 235 9.43 -14.33 -1.73
N TYR A 236 9.23 -13.25 -0.96
CA TYR A 236 8.96 -11.95 -1.57
C TYR A 236 10.21 -11.41 -2.31
N ASP A 237 10.08 -11.16 -3.62
CA ASP A 237 11.12 -10.55 -4.44
C ASP A 237 10.60 -9.55 -5.50
N GLY A 238 11.46 -9.18 -6.47
CA GLY A 238 11.22 -8.05 -7.38
C GLY A 238 9.98 -8.20 -8.28
N PRO A 239 9.76 -9.35 -8.94
CA PRO A 239 8.58 -9.63 -9.76
C PRO A 239 7.23 -9.62 -9.01
N ASP A 240 7.24 -9.82 -7.69
CA ASP A 240 6.02 -10.00 -6.90
C ASP A 240 5.20 -8.72 -6.78
N VAL A 241 3.88 -8.84 -6.63
CA VAL A 241 3.00 -7.67 -6.52
C VAL A 241 2.40 -7.59 -5.13
N VAL A 242 2.49 -6.45 -4.47
CA VAL A 242 1.96 -6.24 -3.12
C VAL A 242 0.57 -5.64 -3.18
N TYR A 243 -0.32 -6.11 -2.31
CA TYR A 243 -1.69 -5.65 -2.18
C TYR A 243 -2.03 -5.39 -0.72
N PHE A 244 -2.88 -4.39 -0.47
CA PHE A 244 -3.73 -4.36 0.70
C PHE A 244 -4.93 -5.26 0.43
N ASP A 245 -4.91 -6.45 1.01
CA ASP A 245 -5.91 -7.50 0.83
C ASP A 245 -6.93 -7.47 1.96
N VAL A 246 -8.22 -7.54 1.61
CA VAL A 246 -9.34 -7.55 2.56
C VAL A 246 -9.95 -8.94 2.76
N SER A 247 -9.41 -9.96 2.09
CA SER A 247 -9.88 -11.33 2.22
C SER A 247 -9.49 -11.93 3.58
N SER A 248 -10.42 -12.68 4.17
CA SER A 248 -10.15 -13.41 5.41
C SER A 248 -8.99 -14.40 5.21
N PRO A 249 -8.07 -14.53 6.18
CA PRO A 249 -6.98 -15.50 6.07
C PRO A 249 -7.53 -16.93 5.96
N THR A 250 -6.89 -17.75 5.14
CA THR A 250 -7.09 -19.20 5.19
C THR A 250 -6.48 -19.80 6.46
N ALA A 251 -6.89 -21.02 6.80
CA ALA A 251 -6.46 -21.67 8.04
C ALA A 251 -5.01 -22.21 7.96
N TYR A 252 -4.36 -22.26 9.12
CA TYR A 252 -3.04 -22.87 9.37
C TYR A 252 -2.89 -24.25 8.69
N PRO A 253 -1.72 -24.65 8.14
CA PRO A 253 -0.36 -24.15 8.39
C PRO A 253 0.15 -23.05 7.46
N ARG A 254 -0.56 -22.71 6.38
CA ARG A 254 -0.20 -21.62 5.47
C ARG A 254 -1.34 -20.61 5.47
N ASN A 255 -1.08 -19.42 6.02
CA ASN A 255 -1.98 -18.30 5.89
C ASN A 255 -1.74 -17.66 4.52
N PHE A 256 -2.74 -17.77 3.66
CA PHE A 256 -2.80 -17.05 2.39
C PHE A 256 -4.18 -16.37 2.27
N GLY A 257 -4.30 -15.47 1.32
CA GLY A 257 -5.53 -14.81 0.94
C GLY A 257 -5.86 -15.08 -0.53
N TYR A 258 -7.01 -14.59 -0.94
CA TYR A 258 -7.40 -14.50 -2.35
C TYR A 258 -7.68 -13.04 -2.65
N LEU A 259 -7.20 -12.52 -3.77
CA LEU A 259 -7.58 -11.17 -4.18
C LEU A 259 -9.07 -11.10 -4.44
N THR A 260 -9.79 -10.49 -3.51
CA THR A 260 -11.21 -10.18 -3.68
C THR A 260 -11.37 -8.78 -4.23
N PRO A 261 -12.53 -8.46 -4.81
CA PRO A 261 -12.93 -7.08 -5.01
C PRO A 261 -12.68 -6.27 -3.74
N ASN A 262 -12.28 -5.01 -3.92
CA ASN A 262 -11.93 -4.06 -2.86
C ASN A 262 -10.52 -4.17 -2.27
N ALA A 263 -9.74 -5.17 -2.68
CA ALA A 263 -8.29 -5.14 -2.48
C ALA A 263 -7.64 -4.00 -3.27
N ILE A 264 -6.53 -3.45 -2.78
CA ILE A 264 -5.83 -2.32 -3.40
C ILE A 264 -4.41 -2.72 -3.74
N ARG A 265 -4.01 -2.55 -5.00
CA ARG A 265 -2.64 -2.78 -5.46
C ARG A 265 -1.70 -1.72 -4.87
N MET A 266 -0.65 -2.17 -4.20
CA MET A 266 0.34 -1.33 -3.52
C MET A 266 1.70 -1.32 -4.20
N SER A 267 1.94 -2.13 -5.23
CA SER A 267 3.16 -2.02 -6.05
C SER A 267 2.86 -2.18 -7.54
N ASN A 268 3.71 -1.62 -8.39
CA ASN A 268 3.67 -1.87 -9.84
C ASN A 268 4.34 -3.20 -10.18
#